data_AF-C4ZMP5-F1
#
_entry.id   AF-C4ZMP5-F1
#
_cell.length_a   1.000
_cell.length_b   1.000
_cell.length_c   1.000
_cell.angle_alpha   90.00
_cell.angle_beta   90.00
_cell.angle_gamma   90.00
#
_symmetry.space_group_name_H-M   'P 1'
#
loop_
_entity.id
_entity.type
_entity.pdbx_description
1 polymer ?
#
loop_
_entity_poly.entity_id
_entity_poly.type
_entity_poly.pdbx_seq_one_letter_code
_entity_poly.pdbx_strand_id
1 'polypeptide(L)'
;MNRIRVLVFGATGSGKTSLCNVLTGRTRPTDSDARGVTSRSHSYAPFEAQGQRIELIDTVGLHESTEGTVPADKAILELVELLEKARDGFSLLIHVTRATRITKEHEDDYAFFVKKMTQGRIPVILAVAGCENEHPMGAWVERNRSAFASYRYRELIPCCFASGGPLESHYVPLREQSREALIASVVRNALLEPEKIYGGETGSSFTDALARIWNEFVEIAGLPEKYRKNVNESAYELMKRMGVPKTLRDAAVAHIPDLLQELGNKLPVPFLGRILKFVAGKALGAGK
;
A
#
# COMPACT_ATOMS: atom_id res chain seq x y z
N MET A 1 4.22 -2.98 24.32
CA MET A 1 3.58 -1.91 23.53
C MET A 1 2.94 -2.54 22.33
N ASN A 2 1.70 -2.18 22.03
CA ASN A 2 1.01 -2.72 20.88
C ASN A 2 1.51 -2.04 19.59
N ARG A 3 1.69 -2.80 18.50
CA ARG A 3 2.22 -2.29 17.22
C ARG A 3 1.06 -2.11 16.25
N ILE A 4 0.76 -0.86 15.90
CA ILE A 4 -0.27 -0.54 14.91
C ILE A 4 0.40 -0.47 13.53
N ARG A 5 0.05 -1.40 12.64
CA ARG A 5 0.54 -1.42 11.25
C ARG A 5 -0.51 -0.83 10.34
N VAL A 6 -0.20 0.28 9.68
CA VAL A 6 -1.15 1.03 8.86
C VAL A 6 -0.76 0.97 7.40
N LEU A 7 -1.68 0.54 6.54
CA LEU A 7 -1.52 0.64 5.09
C LEU A 7 -2.16 1.95 4.60
N VAL A 8 -1.39 2.80 3.93
CA VAL A 8 -1.85 4.04 3.33
C VAL A 8 -1.98 3.85 1.82
N PHE A 9 -3.18 4.07 1.27
CA PHE A 9 -3.49 3.87 -0.14
C PHE A 9 -4.39 4.99 -0.70
N GLY A 10 -4.57 5.02 -2.02
CA GLY A 10 -5.33 6.04 -2.75
C GLY A 10 -4.65 6.49 -4.03
N ALA A 11 -5.35 7.30 -4.84
CA ALA A 11 -4.91 7.69 -6.18
C ALA A 11 -3.59 8.48 -6.16
N THR A 12 -2.91 8.56 -7.31
CA THR A 12 -1.73 9.42 -7.48
C THR A 12 -2.10 10.88 -7.23
N GLY A 13 -1.20 11.63 -6.57
CA GLY A 13 -1.47 13.03 -6.21
C GLY A 13 -2.52 13.24 -5.11
N SER A 14 -3.08 12.18 -4.52
CA SER A 14 -4.05 12.29 -3.40
C SER A 14 -3.45 12.86 -2.11
N GLY A 15 -2.13 12.78 -1.94
CA GLY A 15 -1.41 13.26 -0.76
C GLY A 15 -0.92 12.18 0.21
N LYS A 16 -0.84 10.90 -0.19
CA LYS A 16 -0.35 9.79 0.65
C LYS A 16 1.02 10.05 1.30
N THR A 17 2.02 10.43 0.49
CA THR A 17 3.36 10.77 1.00
C THR A 17 3.31 11.96 1.95
N SER A 18 2.51 12.99 1.63
CA SER A 18 2.35 14.18 2.49
C SER A 18 1.69 13.81 3.83
N LEU A 19 0.69 12.93 3.82
CA LEU A 19 0.09 12.37 5.03
C LEU A 19 1.14 11.63 5.88
N CYS A 20 1.96 10.77 5.25
CA CYS A 20 3.00 10.02 5.96
C CYS A 20 4.06 10.95 6.57
N ASN A 21 4.46 11.99 5.84
CA ASN A 21 5.35 13.04 6.33
C ASN A 21 4.79 13.75 7.55
N VAL A 22 3.52 14.19 7.49
CA VAL A 22 2.83 14.85 8.59
C VAL A 22 2.75 13.93 9.82
N LEU A 23 2.35 12.67 9.65
CA LEU A 23 2.27 11.71 10.77
C LEU A 23 3.63 11.45 11.43
N THR A 24 4.66 11.21 10.61
CA THR A 24 5.99 10.84 11.09
C THR A 24 6.85 12.03 11.53
N GLY A 25 6.44 13.26 11.22
CA GLY A 25 7.26 14.46 11.41
C GLY A 25 8.50 14.48 10.51
N ARG A 26 8.50 13.73 9.40
CA ARG A 26 9.61 13.63 8.46
C ARG A 26 9.31 14.40 7.18
N THR A 27 10.36 14.76 6.45
CA THR A 27 10.30 15.45 5.17
C THR A 27 10.87 14.57 4.07
N ARG A 28 10.14 13.50 3.71
CA ARG A 28 10.40 12.82 2.44
C ARG A 28 9.94 13.74 1.31
N PRO A 29 10.69 13.90 0.21
CA PRO A 29 10.21 14.62 -0.95
C PRO A 29 8.83 14.11 -1.37
N THR A 30 7.85 15.02 -1.44
CA THR A 30 6.57 14.81 -2.09
C THR A 30 6.77 15.24 -3.53
N ASP A 31 7.14 14.31 -4.40
CA ASP A 31 7.61 14.63 -5.75
C ASP A 31 6.53 15.41 -6.54
N SER A 32 6.72 16.72 -6.67
CA SER A 32 5.90 17.62 -7.51
C SER A 32 6.36 17.62 -8.97
N ASP A 33 7.29 16.74 -9.35
CA ASP A 33 7.78 16.59 -10.72
C ASP A 33 6.74 15.89 -11.59
N ALA A 34 6.58 16.39 -12.83
CA ALA A 34 5.60 15.95 -13.83
C ALA A 34 5.66 14.46 -14.24
N ARG A 35 6.56 13.66 -13.64
CA ARG A 35 6.79 12.25 -13.95
C ARG A 35 6.52 11.27 -12.81
N GLY A 36 6.11 11.71 -11.61
CA GLY A 36 5.74 10.84 -10.48
C GLY A 36 6.83 9.82 -10.10
N VAL A 37 7.68 10.10 -9.12
CA VAL A 37 8.94 9.33 -8.92
C VAL A 37 8.85 8.29 -7.78
N THR A 38 7.72 8.17 -7.08
CA THR A 38 7.57 7.09 -6.09
C THR A 38 7.33 5.78 -6.83
N SER A 39 8.42 5.08 -7.13
CA SER A 39 8.45 3.87 -7.97
C SER A 39 8.31 2.55 -7.20
N ARG A 40 8.22 2.57 -5.86
CA ARG A 40 8.00 1.41 -4.98
C ARG A 40 7.31 1.76 -3.67
N SER A 41 6.53 0.83 -3.13
CA SER A 41 5.91 0.95 -1.79
C SER A 41 6.97 1.17 -0.71
N HIS A 42 6.73 2.10 0.22
CA HIS A 42 7.71 2.53 1.22
C HIS A 42 7.24 2.24 2.65
N SER A 43 8.10 1.62 3.46
CA SER A 43 7.88 1.45 4.89
C SER A 43 8.59 2.56 5.66
N TYR A 44 7.83 3.36 6.40
CA TYR A 44 8.40 4.38 7.28
C TYR A 44 8.89 3.73 8.57
N ALA A 45 9.98 4.24 9.13
CA ALA A 45 10.42 3.77 10.43
C ALA A 45 9.31 4.01 11.47
N PRO A 46 9.04 3.06 12.37
CA PRO A 46 7.99 3.23 13.36
C PRO A 46 8.21 4.45 14.24
N PHE A 47 7.11 5.11 14.63
CA PHE A 47 7.12 6.25 15.55
C PHE A 47 6.15 6.01 16.71
N GLU A 48 6.35 6.72 17.81
CA GLU A 48 5.49 6.61 18.99
C GLU A 48 4.50 7.76 19.05
N ALA A 49 3.24 7.45 19.30
CA ALA A 49 2.19 8.45 19.51
C ALA A 49 1.09 7.86 20.40
N GLN A 50 0.60 8.65 21.37
CA GLN A 50 -0.43 8.24 22.32
C GLN A 50 -0.18 6.86 22.97
N GLY A 51 1.09 6.56 23.29
CA GLY A 51 1.50 5.28 23.91
C GLY A 51 1.50 4.06 22.95
N GLN A 52 1.27 4.26 21.66
CA GLN A 52 1.29 3.22 20.63
C GLN A 52 2.51 3.35 19.73
N ARG A 53 3.04 2.21 19.25
CA ARG A 53 4.08 2.18 18.22
C ARG A 53 3.42 2.02 16.86
N ILE A 54 3.46 3.06 16.03
CA ILE A 54 2.78 3.12 14.75
C ILE A 54 3.80 2.93 13.62
N GLU A 55 3.49 2.05 12.67
CA GLU A 55 4.25 1.82 11.45
C GLU A 55 3.37 2.14 10.24
N LEU A 56 3.89 2.93 9.31
CA LEU A 56 3.18 3.28 8.07
C LEU A 56 3.81 2.56 6.88
N ILE A 57 2.96 1.93 6.08
CA ILE A 57 3.28 1.36 4.79
C ILE A 57 2.56 2.20 3.75
N ASP A 58 3.31 3.05 3.06
CA ASP A 58 2.83 3.92 2.00
C ASP A 58 2.88 3.14 0.68
N THR A 59 1.72 2.81 0.16
CA THR A 59 1.65 2.18 -1.16
C THR A 59 1.94 3.23 -2.19
N VAL A 60 2.79 2.90 -3.15
CA VAL A 60 2.68 3.56 -4.46
C VAL A 60 1.29 3.27 -4.99
N GLY A 61 0.73 4.22 -5.73
CA GLY A 61 -0.51 3.95 -6.41
C GLY A 61 -0.31 2.72 -7.30
N LEU A 62 -0.79 1.55 -6.86
CA LEU A 62 -1.06 0.37 -7.71
C LEU A 62 -2.12 0.69 -8.80
N HIS A 63 -2.44 1.98 -8.97
CA HIS A 63 -3.32 2.62 -9.91
C HIS A 63 -2.57 3.49 -10.94
N GLU A 64 -1.25 3.67 -10.85
CA GLU A 64 -0.47 4.10 -12.05
C GLU A 64 -0.59 3.08 -13.20
N SER A 65 -1.09 1.89 -12.87
CA SER A 65 -1.32 0.77 -13.76
C SER A 65 -2.74 0.65 -14.33
N THR A 66 -3.72 1.46 -13.90
CA THR A 66 -5.09 1.49 -14.47
C THR A 66 -5.25 2.56 -15.55
N GLU A 67 -4.47 3.65 -15.52
CA GLU A 67 -4.34 4.60 -16.65
C GLU A 67 -3.29 4.16 -17.69
N GLY A 68 -2.83 2.90 -17.64
CA GLY A 68 -2.08 2.28 -18.74
C GLY A 68 -0.60 2.70 -18.88
N THR A 69 0.03 3.26 -17.84
CA THR A 69 1.44 3.73 -17.94
C THR A 69 2.48 2.80 -17.31
N VAL A 70 2.10 1.94 -16.35
CA VAL A 70 3.05 1.00 -15.72
C VAL A 70 3.03 -0.37 -16.42
N PRO A 71 4.16 -0.82 -17.00
CA PRO A 71 4.31 -2.16 -17.54
C PRO A 71 3.96 -3.27 -16.54
N ALA A 72 3.36 -4.36 -17.02
CA ALA A 72 2.87 -5.46 -16.18
C ALA A 72 3.96 -6.11 -15.31
N ASP A 73 5.23 -6.13 -15.77
CA ASP A 73 6.38 -6.60 -15.00
C ASP A 73 6.68 -5.73 -13.77
N LYS A 74 6.48 -4.41 -13.86
CA LYS A 74 6.63 -3.52 -12.70
C LYS A 74 5.47 -3.69 -11.72
N ALA A 75 4.23 -3.74 -12.22
CA ALA A 75 3.05 -3.89 -11.39
C ALA A 75 3.08 -5.19 -10.55
N ILE A 76 3.49 -6.32 -11.16
CA ILE A 76 3.58 -7.59 -10.41
C ILE A 76 4.69 -7.55 -9.36
N LEU A 77 5.82 -6.87 -9.63
CA LEU A 77 6.90 -6.72 -8.66
C LEU A 77 6.45 -5.88 -7.45
N GLU A 78 5.78 -4.75 -7.70
CA GLU A 78 5.26 -3.90 -6.64
C GLU A 78 4.23 -4.62 -5.77
N LEU A 79 3.35 -5.42 -6.39
CA LEU A 79 2.40 -6.25 -5.66
C LEU A 79 3.10 -7.32 -4.80
N VAL A 80 4.13 -7.97 -5.33
CA VAL A 80 4.93 -8.96 -4.59
C VAL A 80 5.62 -8.31 -3.39
N GLU A 81 6.21 -7.12 -3.56
CA GLU A 81 6.81 -6.35 -2.47
C GLU A 81 5.77 -5.88 -1.44
N LEU A 82 4.58 -5.47 -1.88
CA LEU A 82 3.50 -5.09 -0.97
C LEU A 82 3.01 -6.28 -0.14
N LEU A 83 2.88 -7.45 -0.77
CA LEU A 83 2.50 -8.67 -0.06
C LEU A 83 3.58 -9.08 0.96
N GLU A 84 4.85 -8.96 0.64
CA GLU A 84 5.91 -9.19 1.62
C GLU A 84 5.77 -8.27 2.84
N LYS A 85 5.54 -6.97 2.61
CA LYS A 85 5.26 -6.01 3.70
C LYS A 85 3.98 -6.35 4.48
N ALA A 86 3.03 -7.05 3.86
CA ALA A 86 1.78 -7.47 4.48
C ALA A 86 1.87 -8.80 5.25
N ARG A 87 3.04 -9.46 5.30
CA ARG A 87 3.25 -10.73 6.03
C ARG A 87 2.76 -10.69 7.48
N ASP A 88 3.06 -9.59 8.17
CA ASP A 88 2.67 -9.38 9.58
C ASP A 88 1.28 -8.77 9.72
N GLY A 89 0.49 -8.66 8.64
CA GLY A 89 -0.87 -8.12 8.65
C GLY A 89 -0.97 -6.60 8.83
N PHE A 90 -2.18 -6.04 8.76
CA PHE A 90 -2.43 -4.63 9.03
C PHE A 90 -3.49 -4.45 10.12
N SER A 91 -3.32 -3.43 10.95
CA SER A 91 -4.28 -3.05 11.99
C SER A 91 -5.33 -2.09 11.47
N LEU A 92 -5.00 -1.29 10.45
CA LEU A 92 -5.86 -0.25 9.89
C LEU A 92 -5.43 0.07 8.45
N LEU A 93 -6.40 0.46 7.63
CA LEU A 93 -6.15 1.08 6.33
C LEU A 93 -6.51 2.57 6.37
N ILE A 94 -5.71 3.41 5.71
CA ILE A 94 -6.02 4.81 5.46
C ILE A 94 -6.15 4.99 3.96
N HIS A 95 -7.37 5.26 3.49
CA HIS A 95 -7.57 5.74 2.13
C HIS A 95 -7.35 7.26 2.13
N VAL A 96 -6.53 7.77 1.23
CA VAL A 96 -6.29 9.21 1.05
C VAL A 96 -6.95 9.68 -0.22
N THR A 97 -7.72 10.76 -0.13
CA THR A 97 -8.36 11.41 -1.28
C THR A 97 -8.29 12.93 -1.15
N ARG A 98 -8.59 13.65 -2.23
CA ARG A 98 -8.69 15.12 -2.20
C ARG A 98 -10.14 15.53 -1.94
N ALA A 99 -10.35 16.71 -1.37
CA ALA A 99 -11.66 17.35 -1.16
C ALA A 99 -12.33 17.75 -2.49
N THR A 100 -12.61 16.76 -3.34
CA THR A 100 -13.14 16.89 -4.70
C THR A 100 -14.24 15.85 -4.92
N ARG A 101 -14.85 15.85 -6.10
CA ARG A 101 -15.80 14.79 -6.48
C ARG A 101 -15.18 13.39 -6.30
N ILE A 102 -16.00 12.42 -5.91
CA ILE A 102 -15.63 11.01 -5.94
C ILE A 102 -15.38 10.62 -7.40
N THR A 103 -14.23 10.04 -7.66
CA THR A 103 -13.81 9.65 -9.01
C THR A 103 -13.83 8.13 -9.16
N LYS A 104 -13.71 7.64 -10.40
CA LYS A 104 -13.61 6.20 -10.67
C LYS A 104 -12.38 5.61 -9.97
N GLU A 105 -11.27 6.34 -9.93
CA GLU A 105 -10.03 5.90 -9.27
C GLU A 105 -10.25 5.69 -7.76
N HIS A 106 -11.07 6.54 -7.11
CA HIS A 106 -11.45 6.33 -5.71
C HIS A 106 -12.24 5.03 -5.50
N GLU A 107 -13.20 4.76 -6.39
CA GLU A 107 -14.01 3.53 -6.34
C GLU A 107 -13.16 2.28 -6.57
N ASP A 108 -12.28 2.32 -7.56
CA ASP A 108 -11.37 1.25 -7.93
C ASP A 108 -10.35 0.98 -6.82
N ASP A 109 -9.74 2.01 -6.22
CA ASP A 109 -8.83 1.89 -5.08
C ASP A 109 -9.53 1.24 -3.88
N TYR A 110 -10.74 1.70 -3.56
CA TYR A 110 -11.51 1.11 -2.46
C TYR A 110 -11.87 -0.36 -2.75
N ALA A 111 -12.31 -0.67 -3.97
CA ALA A 111 -12.61 -2.04 -4.37
C ALA A 111 -11.37 -2.94 -4.27
N PHE A 112 -10.23 -2.48 -4.78
CA PHE A 112 -8.99 -3.22 -4.78
C PHE A 112 -8.45 -3.46 -3.36
N PHE A 113 -8.18 -2.41 -2.59
CA PHE A 113 -7.53 -2.53 -1.29
C PHE A 113 -8.47 -3.05 -0.21
N VAL A 114 -9.70 -2.54 -0.15
CA VAL A 114 -10.63 -2.89 0.93
C VAL A 114 -11.38 -4.18 0.60
N LYS A 115 -12.01 -4.29 -0.58
CA LYS A 115 -12.87 -5.45 -0.87
C LYS A 115 -12.08 -6.69 -1.29
N LYS A 116 -10.93 -6.55 -1.94
CA LYS A 116 -10.24 -7.68 -2.61
C LYS A 116 -8.94 -8.09 -1.96
N MET A 117 -8.06 -7.14 -1.67
CA MET A 117 -6.80 -7.40 -0.98
C MET A 117 -7.05 -7.82 0.45
N THR A 118 -7.79 -7.01 1.21
CA THR A 118 -8.04 -7.22 2.65
C THR A 118 -9.38 -7.91 2.95
N GLN A 119 -10.20 -8.14 1.92
CA GLN A 119 -11.49 -8.84 2.03
C GLN A 119 -12.46 -8.21 3.05
N GLY A 120 -12.31 -6.91 3.32
CA GLY A 120 -13.10 -6.17 4.30
C GLY A 120 -12.83 -6.55 5.76
N ARG A 121 -11.76 -7.31 6.05
CA ARG A 121 -11.41 -7.74 7.42
C ARG A 121 -10.67 -6.67 8.21
N ILE A 122 -10.07 -5.70 7.52
CA ILE A 122 -9.29 -4.62 8.13
C ILE A 122 -10.11 -3.33 8.11
N PRO A 123 -10.23 -2.61 9.22
CA PRO A 123 -10.95 -1.35 9.26
C PRO A 123 -10.29 -0.30 8.36
N VAL A 124 -11.09 0.61 7.83
CA VAL A 124 -10.62 1.68 6.95
C VAL A 124 -11.15 3.03 7.42
N ILE A 125 -10.28 4.05 7.41
CA ILE A 125 -10.64 5.46 7.56
C ILE A 125 -10.30 6.22 6.29
N LEU A 126 -10.96 7.35 6.07
CA LEU A 126 -10.71 8.24 4.93
C LEU A 126 -10.02 9.52 5.41
N ALA A 127 -8.82 9.80 4.92
CA ALA A 127 -8.17 11.09 5.06
C ALA A 127 -8.49 11.96 3.82
N VAL A 128 -9.13 13.10 4.04
CA VAL A 128 -9.56 14.02 2.98
C VAL A 128 -8.60 15.21 2.95
N ALA A 129 -7.65 15.20 2.02
CA ALA A 129 -6.66 16.26 1.83
C ALA A 129 -7.25 17.47 1.08
N GLY A 130 -6.68 18.66 1.27
CA GLY A 130 -7.13 19.87 0.58
C GLY A 130 -8.23 20.64 1.31
N CYS A 131 -8.52 20.26 2.55
CA CYS A 131 -9.52 20.90 3.39
C CYS A 131 -9.05 22.26 3.96
N GLU A 132 -7.78 22.64 3.78
CA GLU A 132 -7.26 23.95 4.20
C GLU A 132 -7.96 25.16 3.56
N ASN A 133 -8.68 24.95 2.46
CA ASN A 133 -9.45 25.99 1.78
C ASN A 133 -10.89 26.14 2.31
N GLU A 134 -11.25 25.37 3.35
CA GLU A 134 -12.58 25.35 3.95
C GLU A 134 -12.54 25.97 5.34
N HIS A 135 -13.62 26.67 5.72
CA HIS A 135 -13.74 27.27 7.05
C HIS A 135 -15.10 26.94 7.69
N PRO A 136 -15.14 26.18 8.81
CA PRO A 136 -14.01 25.45 9.42
C PRO A 136 -13.44 24.38 8.48
N MET A 137 -12.22 23.88 8.74
CA MET A 137 -11.56 22.85 7.90
C MET A 137 -12.45 21.60 7.69
N GLY A 138 -13.32 21.28 8.64
CA GLY A 138 -14.27 20.16 8.54
C GLY A 138 -15.49 20.39 7.63
N ALA A 139 -15.74 21.62 7.17
CA ALA A 139 -16.98 21.98 6.50
C ALA A 139 -17.22 21.18 5.21
N TRP A 140 -16.16 20.84 4.46
CA TRP A 140 -16.32 19.99 3.28
C TRP A 140 -16.80 18.59 3.62
N VAL A 141 -16.22 17.96 4.65
CA VAL A 141 -16.61 16.61 5.10
C VAL A 141 -18.05 16.63 5.63
N GLU A 142 -18.44 17.66 6.38
CA GLU A 142 -19.79 17.81 6.90
C GLU A 142 -20.83 17.86 5.78
N ARG A 143 -20.59 18.68 4.74
CA ARG A 143 -21.51 18.82 3.60
C ARG A 143 -21.57 17.57 2.72
N ASN A 144 -20.48 16.81 2.60
CA ASN A 144 -20.36 15.71 1.64
C ASN A 144 -20.38 14.30 2.25
N ARG A 145 -20.52 14.17 3.58
CA ARG A 145 -20.48 12.87 4.28
C ARG A 145 -21.39 11.81 3.68
N SER A 146 -22.61 12.19 3.29
CA SER A 146 -23.61 11.27 2.73
C SER A 146 -23.17 10.67 1.39
N ALA A 147 -22.34 11.36 0.60
CA ALA A 147 -21.79 10.81 -0.64
C ALA A 147 -20.88 9.60 -0.41
N PHE A 148 -20.34 9.45 0.81
CA PHE A 148 -19.48 8.33 1.18
C PHE A 148 -20.22 7.20 1.91
N ALA A 149 -21.56 7.26 2.02
CA ALA A 149 -22.35 6.29 2.80
C ALA A 149 -22.30 4.85 2.26
N SER A 150 -21.98 4.66 0.98
CA SER A 150 -21.79 3.34 0.36
C SER A 150 -20.47 2.67 0.75
N TYR A 151 -19.52 3.43 1.30
CA TYR A 151 -18.23 2.94 1.78
C TYR A 151 -18.28 2.66 3.28
N ARG A 152 -17.46 1.72 3.74
CA ARG A 152 -17.36 1.33 5.16
C ARG A 152 -16.26 2.09 5.91
N TYR A 153 -16.08 3.38 5.59
CA TYR A 153 -15.17 4.22 6.33
C TYR A 153 -15.67 4.39 7.77
N ARG A 154 -14.82 4.08 8.75
CA ARG A 154 -15.14 4.30 10.16
C ARG A 154 -15.16 5.79 10.50
N GLU A 155 -14.32 6.57 9.83
CA GLU A 155 -14.19 8.00 10.05
C GLU A 155 -13.72 8.69 8.76
N LEU A 156 -14.18 9.93 8.57
CA LEU A 156 -13.72 10.84 7.52
C LEU A 156 -13.02 12.01 8.21
N ILE A 157 -11.74 12.20 7.91
CA ILE A 157 -10.87 13.13 8.62
C ILE A 157 -10.46 14.24 7.64
N PRO A 158 -10.94 15.49 7.85
CA PRO A 158 -10.50 16.62 7.05
C PRO A 158 -9.03 16.93 7.36
N CYS A 159 -8.22 17.09 6.32
CA CYS A 159 -6.77 17.22 6.45
C CYS A 159 -6.22 18.39 5.63
N CYS A 160 -5.27 19.09 6.22
CA CYS A 160 -4.33 19.98 5.58
C CYS A 160 -2.98 19.27 5.49
N PHE A 161 -2.43 19.17 4.28
CA PHE A 161 -1.05 18.71 4.05
C PHE A 161 -0.22 19.76 3.26
N ALA A 162 -0.77 20.95 3.04
CA ALA A 162 -0.08 22.04 2.36
C ALA A 162 1.12 22.49 3.18
N SER A 163 2.26 22.69 2.52
CA SER A 163 3.51 23.10 3.15
C SER A 163 4.35 23.95 2.22
N GLY A 164 5.09 24.89 2.79
CA GLY A 164 5.96 25.82 2.09
C GLY A 164 5.23 27.04 1.52
N GLY A 165 6.00 27.90 0.85
CA GLY A 165 5.49 29.11 0.22
C GLY A 165 5.09 30.22 1.22
N PRO A 166 4.51 31.32 0.71
CA PRO A 166 4.19 32.51 1.51
C PRO A 166 3.14 32.27 2.61
N LEU A 167 2.35 31.20 2.49
CA LEU A 167 1.25 30.87 3.41
C LEU A 167 1.63 29.80 4.45
N GLU A 168 2.91 29.46 4.58
CA GLU A 168 3.37 28.41 5.50
C GLU A 168 2.92 28.64 6.95
N SER A 169 2.99 29.89 7.44
CA SER A 169 2.54 30.24 8.80
C SER A 169 1.04 29.98 9.03
N HIS A 170 0.24 30.00 7.97
CA HIS A 170 -1.18 29.66 8.00
C HIS A 170 -1.40 28.14 8.01
N TYR A 171 -0.58 27.38 7.28
CA TYR A 171 -0.74 25.93 7.16
C TYR A 171 -0.22 25.14 8.36
N VAL A 172 0.83 25.61 9.05
CA VAL A 172 1.39 24.93 10.23
C VAL A 172 0.32 24.52 11.26
N PRO A 173 -0.55 25.41 11.77
CA PRO A 173 -1.56 25.01 12.76
C PRO A 173 -2.59 24.02 12.19
N LEU A 174 -2.95 24.14 10.92
CA LEU A 174 -3.88 23.20 10.26
C LEU A 174 -3.25 21.82 10.07
N ARG A 175 -1.94 21.76 9.77
CA ARG A 175 -1.18 20.50 9.67
C ARG A 175 -1.07 19.81 11.04
N GLU A 176 -0.81 20.55 12.11
CA GLU A 176 -0.80 19.98 13.47
C GLU A 176 -2.20 19.47 13.87
N GLN A 177 -3.26 20.24 13.60
CA GLN A 177 -4.63 19.79 13.81
C GLN A 177 -4.93 18.48 13.05
N SER A 178 -4.49 18.40 11.78
CA SER A 178 -4.66 17.21 10.95
C SER A 178 -3.89 16.01 11.52
N ARG A 179 -2.66 16.24 11.98
CA ARG A 179 -1.81 15.21 12.59
C ARG A 179 -2.44 14.64 13.85
N GLU A 180 -2.91 15.50 14.76
CA GLU A 180 -3.56 15.08 16.00
C GLU A 180 -4.84 14.28 15.74
N ALA A 181 -5.69 14.76 14.81
CA ALA A 181 -6.92 14.08 14.42
C ALA A 181 -6.65 12.70 13.80
N LEU A 182 -5.66 12.61 12.89
CA LEU A 182 -5.26 11.35 12.28
C LEU A 182 -4.71 10.36 13.32
N ILE A 183 -3.81 10.79 14.21
CA ILE A 183 -3.27 9.92 15.26
C ILE A 183 -4.38 9.41 16.17
N ALA A 184 -5.27 10.29 16.64
CA ALA A 184 -6.38 9.92 17.50
C ALA A 184 -7.31 8.92 16.80
N SER A 185 -7.59 9.11 15.50
CA SER A 185 -8.41 8.18 14.73
C SER A 185 -7.71 6.84 14.51
N VAL A 186 -6.41 6.84 14.21
CA VAL A 186 -5.62 5.61 14.04
C VAL A 186 -5.66 4.77 15.31
N VAL A 187 -5.39 5.37 16.46
CA VAL A 187 -5.40 4.66 17.75
C VAL A 187 -6.79 4.15 18.12
N ARG A 188 -7.85 4.92 17.81
CA ARG A 188 -9.24 4.54 18.10
C ARG A 188 -9.75 3.42 17.21
N ASN A 189 -9.37 3.42 15.93
CA ASN A 189 -9.99 2.56 14.92
C ASN A 189 -9.15 1.33 14.55
N ALA A 190 -7.86 1.30 14.90
CA ALA A 190 -7.00 0.15 14.64
C ALA A 190 -7.46 -1.11 15.39
N LEU A 191 -7.26 -2.26 14.76
CA LEU A 191 -7.35 -3.56 15.41
C LEU A 191 -6.26 -3.67 16.48
N LEU A 192 -6.58 -4.40 17.57
CA LEU A 192 -5.61 -4.70 18.61
C LEU A 192 -4.46 -5.53 18.05
N GLU A 193 -4.75 -6.57 17.28
CA GLU A 193 -3.74 -7.36 16.59
C GLU A 193 -3.85 -7.12 15.08
N PRO A 194 -2.73 -6.93 14.36
CA PRO A 194 -2.76 -6.81 12.91
C PRO A 194 -3.38 -8.03 12.24
N GLU A 195 -4.35 -7.80 11.36
CA GLU A 195 -5.04 -8.86 10.61
C GLU A 195 -4.20 -9.26 9.39
N LYS A 196 -3.89 -10.55 9.29
CA LYS A 196 -3.16 -11.10 8.14
C LYS A 196 -4.06 -11.25 6.92
N ILE A 197 -3.52 -10.92 5.75
CA ILE A 197 -4.22 -11.09 4.47
C ILE A 197 -3.89 -12.43 3.77
N TYR A 198 -2.86 -13.14 4.24
CA TYR A 198 -2.47 -14.51 3.87
C TYR A 198 -1.70 -15.19 5.01
N GLY A 199 -1.46 -16.50 4.88
CA GLY A 199 -0.72 -17.35 5.83
C GLY A 199 -1.58 -17.89 6.97
N GLY A 200 -1.05 -18.88 7.70
CA GLY A 200 -1.56 -19.47 8.95
C GLY A 200 -3.09 -19.52 9.07
N GLU A 201 -3.64 -18.59 9.84
CA GLU A 201 -5.05 -18.51 10.21
C GLU A 201 -5.99 -18.12 9.07
N THR A 202 -5.47 -17.59 7.96
CA THR A 202 -6.29 -17.17 6.82
C THR A 202 -6.65 -18.34 5.88
N GLY A 203 -5.97 -19.48 6.00
CA GLY A 203 -6.10 -20.62 5.08
C GLY A 203 -5.65 -20.35 3.63
N SER A 204 -5.05 -19.19 3.35
CA SER A 204 -4.62 -18.76 2.01
C SER A 204 -3.09 -18.63 1.99
N SER A 205 -2.41 -19.25 1.02
CA SER A 205 -0.96 -19.08 0.86
C SER A 205 -0.61 -17.71 0.27
N PHE A 206 0.67 -17.33 0.30
CA PHE A 206 1.17 -16.14 -0.41
C PHE A 206 0.76 -16.15 -1.89
N THR A 207 0.89 -17.30 -2.56
CA THR A 207 0.55 -17.47 -3.98
C THR A 207 -0.94 -17.33 -4.24
N ASP A 208 -1.79 -17.78 -3.30
CA ASP A 208 -3.24 -17.63 -3.41
C ASP A 208 -3.66 -16.15 -3.27
N ALA A 209 -3.03 -15.44 -2.32
CA ALA A 209 -3.25 -14.01 -2.16
C ALA A 209 -2.74 -13.23 -3.39
N LEU A 210 -1.54 -13.54 -3.88
CA LEU A 210 -1.00 -12.96 -5.11
C LEU A 210 -1.93 -13.24 -6.30
N ALA A 211 -2.41 -14.47 -6.45
CA ALA A 211 -3.35 -14.84 -7.51
C ALA A 211 -4.64 -14.02 -7.45
N ARG A 212 -5.26 -13.96 -6.27
CA ARG A 212 -6.50 -13.22 -6.01
C ARG A 212 -6.33 -11.74 -6.37
N ILE A 213 -5.28 -11.12 -5.85
CA ILE A 213 -5.08 -9.68 -5.95
C ILE A 213 -4.61 -9.31 -7.36
N TRP A 214 -3.71 -10.09 -7.96
CA TRP A 214 -3.25 -9.85 -9.33
C TRP A 214 -4.38 -9.98 -10.36
N ASN A 215 -5.23 -11.00 -10.20
CA ASN A 215 -6.35 -11.19 -11.12
C ASN A 215 -7.39 -10.06 -10.99
N GLU A 216 -7.59 -9.51 -9.78
CA GLU A 216 -8.41 -8.31 -9.61
C GLU A 216 -7.77 -7.09 -10.27
N PHE A 217 -6.45 -6.93 -10.11
CA PHE A 217 -5.71 -5.87 -10.76
C PHE A 217 -5.87 -5.92 -12.30
N VAL A 218 -5.74 -7.12 -12.90
CA VAL A 218 -5.95 -7.33 -14.35
C VAL A 218 -7.36 -6.90 -14.78
N GLU A 219 -8.38 -7.20 -13.96
CA GLU A 219 -9.76 -6.80 -14.22
C GLU A 219 -9.94 -5.28 -14.18
N ILE A 220 -9.52 -4.63 -13.08
CA ILE A 220 -9.69 -3.19 -12.86
C ILE A 220 -8.89 -2.38 -13.89
N ALA A 221 -7.69 -2.84 -14.25
CA ALA A 221 -6.85 -2.20 -15.25
C ALA A 221 -7.28 -2.51 -16.71
N GLY A 222 -8.31 -3.33 -16.92
CA GLY A 222 -8.77 -3.71 -18.27
C GLY A 222 -7.72 -4.44 -19.10
N LEU A 223 -6.80 -5.16 -18.45
CA LEU A 223 -5.73 -5.88 -19.14
C LEU A 223 -6.27 -7.16 -19.80
N PRO A 224 -5.73 -7.57 -20.97
CA PRO A 224 -6.16 -8.79 -21.64
C PRO A 224 -6.07 -10.04 -20.74
N GLU A 225 -6.96 -11.01 -20.92
CA GLU A 225 -7.03 -12.24 -20.09
C GLU A 225 -5.70 -12.99 -19.99
N LYS A 226 -4.85 -12.91 -21.02
CA LYS A 226 -3.50 -13.49 -21.01
C LYS A 226 -2.63 -13.00 -19.85
N TYR A 227 -2.95 -11.89 -19.20
CA TYR A 227 -2.24 -11.39 -18.02
C TYR A 227 -2.71 -12.02 -16.71
N ARG A 228 -3.89 -12.65 -16.67
CA ARG A 228 -4.36 -13.38 -15.49
C ARG A 228 -3.40 -14.53 -15.16
N LYS A 229 -3.35 -14.89 -13.88
CA LYS A 229 -2.53 -16.00 -13.40
C LYS A 229 -3.14 -17.34 -13.83
N ASN A 230 -2.32 -18.23 -14.36
CA ASN A 230 -2.75 -19.57 -14.76
C ASN A 230 -2.94 -20.47 -13.53
N VAL A 231 -3.76 -21.52 -13.70
CA VAL A 231 -3.92 -22.58 -12.69
C VAL A 231 -2.57 -23.26 -12.44
N ASN A 232 -2.24 -23.54 -11.18
CA ASN A 232 -0.98 -24.14 -10.72
C ASN A 232 0.30 -23.34 -11.00
N GLU A 233 0.22 -22.19 -11.69
CA GLU A 233 1.35 -21.30 -11.90
C GLU A 233 1.91 -20.81 -10.55
N SER A 234 3.24 -20.79 -10.41
CA SER A 234 3.88 -20.22 -9.22
C SER A 234 4.01 -18.71 -9.33
N ALA A 235 4.24 -18.03 -8.22
CA ALA A 235 4.52 -16.59 -8.25
C ALA A 235 5.76 -16.27 -9.13
N TYR A 236 6.77 -17.14 -9.12
CA TYR A 236 7.96 -16.99 -9.95
C TYR A 236 7.71 -17.15 -11.45
N GLU A 237 6.90 -18.14 -11.86
CA GLU A 237 6.52 -18.31 -13.26
C GLU A 237 5.57 -17.20 -13.74
N LEU A 238 4.67 -16.71 -12.87
CA LEU A 238 3.87 -15.53 -13.16
C LEU A 238 4.76 -14.32 -13.45
N MET A 239 5.69 -13.97 -12.54
CA MET A 239 6.64 -12.88 -12.75
C MET A 239 7.43 -13.06 -14.06
N LYS A 240 7.89 -14.29 -14.36
CA LYS A 240 8.60 -14.59 -15.61
C LYS A 240 7.76 -14.25 -16.84
N ARG A 241 6.49 -14.65 -16.83
CA ARG A 241 5.56 -14.46 -17.94
C ARG A 241 5.14 -13.01 -18.12
N MET A 242 5.09 -12.24 -17.02
CA MET A 242 4.88 -10.79 -17.08
C MET A 242 6.08 -10.02 -17.64
N GLY A 243 7.22 -10.68 -17.82
CA GLY A 243 8.44 -10.09 -18.39
C GLY A 243 9.46 -9.66 -17.35
N VAL A 244 9.28 -10.00 -16.06
CA VAL A 244 10.21 -9.61 -14.99
C VAL A 244 11.59 -10.21 -15.25
N PRO A 245 12.67 -9.38 -15.31
CA PRO A 245 14.03 -9.86 -15.49
C PRO A 245 14.41 -10.93 -14.46
N LYS A 246 15.17 -11.95 -14.91
CA LYS A 246 15.58 -13.08 -14.05
C LYS A 246 16.29 -12.59 -12.78
N THR A 247 17.16 -11.59 -12.89
CA THR A 247 17.90 -11.01 -11.76
C THR A 247 16.97 -10.46 -10.68
N LEU A 248 15.87 -9.81 -11.06
CA LEU A 248 14.88 -9.28 -10.11
C LEU A 248 14.03 -10.40 -9.50
N ARG A 249 13.68 -11.42 -10.28
CA ARG A 249 12.96 -12.59 -9.76
C ARG A 249 13.79 -13.38 -8.75
N ASP A 250 15.05 -13.66 -9.09
CA ASP A 250 15.99 -14.36 -8.19
C ASP A 250 16.22 -13.55 -6.91
N ALA A 251 16.29 -12.21 -7.01
CA ALA A 251 16.37 -11.33 -5.85
C ALA A 251 15.08 -11.38 -4.99
N ALA A 252 13.90 -11.35 -5.59
CA ALA A 252 12.63 -11.48 -4.86
C ALA A 252 12.57 -12.80 -4.09
N VAL A 253 12.95 -13.91 -4.72
CA VAL A 253 13.02 -15.23 -4.07
C VAL A 253 14.00 -15.25 -2.89
N ALA A 254 15.15 -14.60 -3.03
CA ALA A 254 16.16 -14.52 -1.98
C ALA A 254 15.66 -13.76 -0.74
N HIS A 255 14.81 -12.74 -0.94
CA HIS A 255 14.36 -11.83 0.11
C HIS A 255 12.97 -12.17 0.67
N ILE A 256 12.15 -12.93 -0.05
CA ILE A 256 10.78 -13.26 0.32
C ILE A 256 10.69 -14.77 0.63
N PRO A 257 10.78 -15.19 1.91
CA PRO A 257 10.74 -16.60 2.28
C PRO A 257 9.54 -17.39 1.74
N ASP A 258 8.37 -16.76 1.59
CA ASP A 258 7.17 -17.40 1.03
C ASP A 258 7.40 -17.87 -0.43
N LEU A 259 8.13 -17.07 -1.23
CA LEU A 259 8.50 -17.45 -2.59
C LEU A 259 9.48 -18.62 -2.61
N LEU A 260 10.47 -18.60 -1.71
CA LEU A 260 11.46 -19.67 -1.62
C LEU A 260 10.81 -21.02 -1.24
N GLN A 261 9.90 -21.00 -0.27
CA GLN A 261 9.14 -22.17 0.14
C GLN A 261 8.30 -22.73 -1.00
N GLU A 262 7.67 -21.87 -1.81
CA GLU A 262 6.89 -22.30 -2.98
C GLU A 262 7.76 -23.02 -4.02
N LEU A 263 8.95 -22.48 -4.32
CA LEU A 263 9.85 -23.05 -5.33
C LEU A 263 10.36 -24.44 -4.94
N GLY A 264 10.65 -24.66 -3.66
CA GLY A 264 11.05 -25.96 -3.11
C GLY A 264 10.04 -27.07 -3.39
N ASN A 265 8.75 -26.72 -3.49
CA ASN A 265 7.66 -27.67 -3.69
C ASN A 265 7.32 -27.93 -5.17
N LYS A 266 7.75 -27.07 -6.10
CA LYS A 266 7.27 -27.08 -7.50
C LYS A 266 8.35 -27.19 -8.59
N LEU A 267 9.63 -26.93 -8.29
CA LEU A 267 10.70 -26.97 -9.30
C LEU A 267 11.62 -28.19 -9.13
N PRO A 268 12.19 -28.71 -10.24
CA PRO A 268 13.20 -29.76 -10.16
C PRO A 268 14.47 -29.25 -9.46
N VAL A 269 15.07 -30.10 -8.62
CA VAL A 269 16.24 -29.87 -7.75
C VAL A 269 17.42 -29.12 -8.43
N PRO A 270 17.77 -29.33 -9.72
CA PRO A 270 18.88 -28.62 -10.36
C PRO A 270 18.68 -27.10 -10.45
N PHE A 271 17.42 -26.65 -10.56
CA PHE A 271 17.10 -25.23 -10.66
C PHE A 271 17.15 -24.55 -9.28
N LEU A 272 16.65 -25.25 -8.26
CA LEU A 272 16.82 -24.88 -6.85
C LEU A 272 18.29 -24.71 -6.47
N GLY A 273 19.17 -25.62 -6.92
CA GLY A 273 20.61 -25.52 -6.66
C GLY A 273 21.27 -24.25 -7.21
N ARG A 274 20.80 -23.72 -8.36
CA ARG A 274 21.32 -22.46 -8.93
C ARG A 274 20.81 -21.23 -8.16
N ILE A 275 19.55 -21.23 -7.76
CA ILE A 275 18.96 -20.15 -6.95
C ILE A 275 19.60 -20.11 -5.56
N LEU A 276 19.73 -21.26 -4.89
CA LEU A 276 20.39 -21.37 -3.59
C LEU A 276 21.85 -20.89 -3.64
N LYS A 277 22.59 -21.19 -4.72
CA LYS A 277 23.94 -20.64 -4.93
C LYS A 277 23.95 -19.11 -5.08
N PHE A 278 22.96 -18.54 -5.77
CA PHE A 278 22.83 -17.07 -5.89
C PHE A 278 22.50 -16.42 -4.54
N VAL A 279 21.56 -17.01 -3.77
CA VAL A 279 21.22 -16.57 -2.40
C VAL A 279 22.44 -16.64 -1.49
N ALA A 280 23.18 -17.75 -1.49
CA ALA A 280 24.39 -17.94 -0.71
C ALA A 280 25.51 -16.95 -1.10
N GLY A 281 25.66 -16.65 -2.39
CA GLY A 281 26.62 -15.66 -2.88
C GLY A 281 26.34 -14.24 -2.39
N LYS A 282 25.07 -13.84 -2.23
CA LYS A 282 24.70 -12.54 -1.66
C LYS A 282 24.93 -12.45 -0.15
N ALA A 283 24.65 -13.54 0.58
CA ALA A 283 24.89 -13.60 2.02
C ALA A 283 26.39 -13.49 2.37
N LEU A 284 27.26 -14.07 1.53
CA LEU A 284 28.72 -13.99 1.68
C LEU A 284 29.31 -12.63 1.26
N GLY A 285 28.60 -11.84 0.45
CA GLY A 285 29.03 -10.51 0.00
C GLY A 285 28.63 -9.35 0.91
N ALA A 286 27.69 -9.55 1.85
CA ALA A 286 27.21 -8.51 2.78
C ALA A 286 28.04 -8.41 4.07
N GLY A 287 29.15 -9.16 4.18
CA GLY A 287 30.03 -9.22 5.36
C GLY A 287 31.43 -8.62 5.14
N LYS A 288 31.61 -7.73 4.15
CA LYS A 288 32.86 -6.98 3.94
C LYS A 288 32.60 -5.49 3.87
#